data_AF-A0A849RWT6-F1
#
_entry.id   AF-A0A849RWT6-F1
#
_cell.length_a   1.000
_cell.length_b   1.000
_cell.length_c   1.000
_cell.angle_alpha   90.00
_cell.angle_beta   90.00
_cell.angle_gamma   90.00
#
_symmetry.space_group_name_H-M   'P 1'
#
loop_
_entity.id
_entity.type
_entity.pdbx_description
1 polymer ?
#
loop_
_entity_poly.entity_id
_entity_poly.type
_entity_poly.pdbx_seq_one_letter_code
_entity_poly.pdbx_strand_id
1 'polypeptide(L)'
;MKPTRKRAVATPGSGVGSKRYRLYREAYAHAKRAIEAGFYLEAIAVTESLLSDRLESRATFLLQDDFSFKTLEKLIRTLAEKEVDPILIDIVTTEVVNWKDLRNRALHEMAKLAHGDSETWHERVASLPEVATKGLAVVRKVDSRVKVLRQAAS
;
A
#
# COMPACT_ATOMS: atom_id res chain seq x y z
N MET A 1 -3.14 -13.58 -24.64
CA MET A 1 -2.51 -12.39 -24.00
C MET A 1 -3.59 -11.67 -23.19
N LYS A 2 -3.47 -11.53 -21.86
CA LYS A 2 -4.44 -10.72 -21.09
C LYS A 2 -4.23 -9.25 -21.48
N PRO A 3 -5.29 -8.47 -21.74
CA PRO A 3 -5.14 -7.06 -22.10
C PRO A 3 -4.44 -6.30 -20.96
N THR A 4 -3.51 -5.43 -21.34
CA THR A 4 -2.80 -4.56 -20.39
C THR A 4 -3.81 -3.66 -19.71
N ARG A 5 -4.00 -3.84 -18.40
CA ARG A 5 -4.91 -3.01 -17.61
C ARG A 5 -4.32 -1.61 -17.50
N LYS A 6 -5.12 -0.59 -17.82
CA LYS A 6 -4.78 0.82 -17.64
C LYS A 6 -5.62 1.43 -16.52
N ARG A 7 -5.03 2.36 -15.78
CA ARG A 7 -5.73 3.08 -14.71
C ARG A 7 -6.64 4.15 -15.32
N ALA A 8 -7.87 4.27 -14.81
CA ALA A 8 -8.81 5.28 -15.31
C ALA A 8 -8.26 6.71 -15.13
N VAL A 9 -8.45 7.61 -16.09
CA VAL A 9 -8.02 9.01 -15.94
C VAL A 9 -9.19 9.82 -15.39
N ALA A 10 -8.92 10.67 -14.39
CA ALA A 10 -9.93 11.58 -13.86
C ALA A 10 -9.95 12.85 -14.71
N THR A 11 -10.88 12.92 -15.65
CA THR A 11 -11.19 14.16 -16.39
C THR A 11 -12.37 14.89 -15.75
N PRO A 12 -12.49 16.22 -15.92
CA PRO A 12 -13.66 16.98 -15.45
C PRO A 12 -14.97 16.32 -15.93
N GLY A 13 -15.94 16.15 -15.04
CA GLY A 13 -17.24 15.53 -15.35
C GLY A 13 -17.27 14.00 -15.43
N SER A 14 -16.13 13.30 -15.44
CA SER A 14 -16.09 11.82 -15.55
C SER A 14 -16.61 11.05 -14.33
N GLY A 15 -16.74 11.71 -13.17
CA GLY A 15 -17.07 11.07 -11.89
C GLY A 15 -16.02 10.09 -11.35
N VAL A 16 -14.91 9.87 -12.07
CA VAL A 16 -13.84 8.92 -11.69
C VAL A 16 -13.18 9.33 -10.38
N GLY A 17 -12.93 10.63 -10.18
CA GLY A 17 -12.35 11.16 -8.93
C GLY A 17 -13.21 10.82 -7.71
N SER A 18 -14.52 11.08 -7.78
CA SER A 18 -15.46 10.79 -6.69
C SER A 18 -15.60 9.30 -6.41
N LYS A 19 -15.63 8.46 -7.46
CA LYS A 19 -15.65 6.99 -7.31
C LYS A 19 -14.40 6.47 -6.60
N ARG A 20 -13.21 6.98 -6.98
CA ARG A 20 -11.94 6.63 -6.31
C ARG A 20 -11.92 7.02 -4.85
N TYR A 21 -12.36 8.25 -4.55
CA TYR A 21 -12.43 8.72 -3.18
C TYR A 21 -13.32 7.81 -2.32
N ARG A 22 -14.49 7.43 -2.84
CA ARG A 22 -15.41 6.51 -2.16
C ARG A 22 -14.79 5.14 -1.93
N LEU A 23 -14.26 4.50 -2.99
CA LEU A 23 -13.61 3.18 -2.89
C LEU A 23 -12.46 3.19 -1.88
N TYR A 24 -11.62 4.22 -1.93
CA TYR A 24 -10.52 4.36 -0.99
C TYR A 24 -11.00 4.49 0.46
N ARG A 25 -12.03 5.32 0.70
CA ARG A 25 -12.64 5.50 2.03
C ARG A 25 -13.24 4.20 2.54
N GLU A 26 -13.97 3.48 1.70
CA GLU A 26 -14.60 2.19 2.05
C GLU A 26 -13.56 1.12 2.34
N ALA A 27 -12.53 0.98 1.50
CA ALA A 27 -11.44 0.03 1.72
C ALA A 27 -10.65 0.35 3.00
N TYR A 28 -10.38 1.63 3.28
CA TYR A 28 -9.73 2.04 4.52
C TYR A 28 -10.58 1.72 5.76
N ALA A 29 -11.89 1.98 5.71
CA ALA A 29 -12.82 1.61 6.78
C ALA A 29 -12.93 0.09 6.95
N HIS A 30 -12.87 -0.66 5.85
CA HIS A 30 -12.89 -2.12 5.87
C HIS A 30 -11.66 -2.72 6.55
N ALA A 31 -10.46 -2.24 6.20
CA ALA A 31 -9.23 -2.67 6.85
C ALA A 31 -9.27 -2.44 8.37
N LYS A 32 -9.86 -1.33 8.84
CA LYS A 32 -10.07 -1.08 10.28
C LYS A 32 -10.99 -2.10 10.93
N ARG A 33 -12.17 -2.35 10.34
CA ARG A 33 -13.10 -3.36 10.86
C ARG A 33 -12.48 -4.75 10.87
N ALA A 34 -11.68 -5.08 9.86
CA ALA A 34 -10.96 -6.35 9.81
C ALA A 34 -9.95 -6.47 10.96
N ILE A 35 -9.23 -5.40 11.32
CA ILE A 35 -8.37 -5.38 12.52
C ILE A 35 -9.19 -5.58 13.79
N GLU A 36 -10.28 -4.82 13.95
CA GLU A 36 -11.15 -4.90 15.13
C GLU A 36 -11.78 -6.29 15.31
N ALA A 37 -12.07 -6.98 14.22
CA ALA A 37 -12.64 -8.33 14.20
C ALA A 37 -11.59 -9.46 14.25
N GLY A 38 -10.29 -9.15 14.30
CA GLY A 38 -9.22 -10.14 14.32
C GLY A 38 -8.86 -10.75 12.95
N PHE A 39 -9.41 -10.24 11.85
CA PHE A 39 -9.09 -10.65 10.48
C PHE A 39 -7.84 -9.94 9.94
N TYR A 40 -6.70 -10.13 10.61
CA TYR A 40 -5.49 -9.36 10.33
C TYR A 40 -4.89 -9.58 8.94
N LEU A 41 -4.94 -10.81 8.40
CA LEU A 41 -4.43 -11.09 7.04
C LEU A 41 -5.25 -10.35 5.96
N GLU A 42 -6.57 -10.27 6.15
CA GLU A 42 -7.44 -9.48 5.28
C GLU A 42 -7.12 -7.98 5.39
N ALA A 43 -6.95 -7.48 6.61
CA ALA A 43 -6.56 -6.09 6.82
C ALA A 43 -5.22 -5.76 6.15
N ILE A 44 -4.23 -6.66 6.23
CA ILE A 44 -2.92 -6.52 5.56
C ILE A 44 -3.09 -6.47 4.04
N ALA A 45 -3.90 -7.36 3.46
CA ALA A 45 -4.13 -7.41 2.02
C ALA A 45 -4.83 -6.14 1.50
N VAL A 46 -5.86 -5.67 2.19
CA VAL A 46 -6.55 -4.41 1.82
C VAL A 46 -5.62 -3.21 1.99
N THR A 47 -4.79 -3.21 3.04
CA THR A 47 -3.78 -2.17 3.28
C THR A 47 -2.75 -2.09 2.16
N GLU A 48 -2.25 -3.23 1.66
CA GLU A 48 -1.37 -3.26 0.50
C GLU A 48 -2.04 -2.62 -0.72
N SER A 49 -3.30 -2.94 -0.97
CA SER A 49 -4.05 -2.36 -2.10
C SER A 49 -4.17 -0.84 -1.97
N LEU A 50 -4.43 -0.32 -0.77
CA LEU A 50 -4.51 1.12 -0.50
C LEU A 50 -3.15 1.81 -0.70
N LEU A 51 -2.08 1.20 -0.18
CA LEU A 51 -0.73 1.73 -0.29
C LEU A 51 -0.27 1.76 -1.75
N SER A 52 -0.42 0.64 -2.45
CA SER A 52 -0.04 0.52 -3.86
C SER A 52 -0.78 1.53 -4.73
N ASP A 53 -2.10 1.71 -4.53
CA ASP A 53 -2.88 2.73 -5.26
C ASP A 53 -2.30 4.15 -5.12
N ARG A 54 -1.82 4.50 -3.92
CA ARG A 54 -1.21 5.81 -3.66
C ARG A 54 0.16 5.97 -4.29
N LEU A 55 1.01 4.96 -4.16
CA LEU A 55 2.34 4.98 -4.78
C LEU A 55 2.24 4.96 -6.31
N GLU A 56 1.33 4.19 -6.90
CA GLU A 56 1.05 4.20 -8.34
C GLU A 56 0.62 5.57 -8.83
N SER A 57 -0.29 6.23 -8.10
CA SER A 57 -0.74 7.56 -8.46
C SER A 57 0.40 8.57 -8.47
N ARG A 58 1.36 8.45 -7.54
CA ARG A 58 2.53 9.33 -7.50
C ARG A 58 3.55 9.00 -8.59
N ALA A 59 3.86 7.72 -8.78
CA ALA A 59 4.78 7.27 -9.81
C ALA A 59 4.29 7.66 -11.21
N THR A 60 2.99 7.49 -11.49
CA THR A 60 2.35 7.93 -12.74
C THR A 60 2.51 9.43 -12.96
N PHE A 61 2.34 10.23 -11.91
CA PHE A 61 2.56 11.68 -11.99
C PHE A 61 4.03 12.03 -12.27
N LEU A 62 4.99 11.37 -11.63
CA LEU A 62 6.42 11.65 -11.84
C LEU A 62 6.91 11.22 -13.22
N LEU A 63 6.42 10.08 -13.71
CA LEU A 63 6.86 9.50 -14.98
C LEU A 63 6.13 10.10 -16.20
N GLN A 64 5.03 10.80 -16.00
CA GLN A 64 4.14 11.28 -17.07
C GLN A 64 3.68 10.14 -18.00
N ASP A 65 3.64 8.91 -17.48
CA ASP A 65 3.23 7.69 -18.18
C ASP A 65 2.47 6.76 -17.23
N ASP A 66 1.63 5.88 -17.76
CA ASP A 66 0.79 4.97 -16.98
C ASP A 66 1.66 3.94 -16.22
N PHE A 67 1.92 4.22 -14.95
CA PHE A 67 2.68 3.35 -14.06
C PHE A 67 1.78 2.62 -13.06
N SER A 68 0.74 1.97 -13.58
CA SER A 68 -0.29 1.32 -12.78
C SER A 68 -0.17 -0.20 -12.78
N PHE A 69 -0.87 -0.84 -11.83
CA PHE A 69 -0.91 -2.29 -11.59
C PHE A 69 0.49 -2.90 -11.44
N LYS A 70 1.37 -2.22 -10.70
CA LYS A 70 2.74 -2.69 -10.43
C LYS A 70 2.80 -3.36 -9.06
N THR A 71 3.82 -4.20 -8.87
CA THR A 71 4.10 -4.76 -7.55
C THR A 71 4.58 -3.67 -6.60
N LEU A 72 4.33 -3.84 -5.30
CA LEU A 72 4.78 -2.89 -4.27
C LEU A 72 6.29 -2.66 -4.34
N GLU A 73 7.09 -3.71 -4.53
CA GLU A 73 8.55 -3.61 -4.72
C GLU A 73 8.92 -2.70 -5.90
N LYS A 74 8.24 -2.85 -7.05
CA LYS A 74 8.51 -2.02 -8.23
C LYS A 74 8.14 -0.56 -7.97
N LEU A 75 7.05 -0.31 -7.24
CA LEU A 75 6.65 1.05 -6.86
C LEU A 75 7.66 1.71 -5.92
N ILE A 76 8.15 0.99 -4.91
CA ILE A 76 9.18 1.48 -3.98
C ILE A 76 10.43 1.88 -4.75
N ARG A 77 10.97 0.99 -5.60
CA ARG A 77 12.19 1.28 -6.39
C ARG A 77 12.01 2.50 -7.28
N THR A 78 10.90 2.55 -8.01
CA THR A 78 10.61 3.68 -8.90
C THR A 78 10.51 5.00 -8.13
N LEU A 79 9.86 5.02 -6.97
CA LEU A 79 9.78 6.24 -6.17
C LEU A 79 11.12 6.61 -5.52
N ALA A 80 11.91 5.64 -5.06
CA ALA A 80 13.25 5.89 -4.55
C ALA A 80 14.17 6.52 -5.63
N GLU A 81 13.97 6.17 -6.90
CA GLU A 81 14.76 6.70 -8.03
C GLU A 81 14.22 8.03 -8.60
N LYS A 82 12.91 8.25 -8.57
CA LYS A 82 12.24 9.34 -9.34
C LYS A 82 11.62 10.42 -8.47
N GLU A 83 11.36 10.14 -7.20
CA GLU A 83 10.85 11.14 -6.27
C GLU A 83 11.95 12.15 -5.94
N VAL A 84 11.58 13.41 -5.75
CA VAL A 84 12.48 14.50 -5.36
C VAL A 84 12.14 15.04 -3.98
N ASP A 85 10.94 14.75 -3.47
CA ASP A 85 10.53 15.13 -2.13
C ASP A 85 11.25 14.29 -1.07
N PRO A 86 12.15 14.86 -0.24
CA PRO A 86 12.96 14.08 0.70
C PRO A 86 12.11 13.38 1.77
N ILE A 87 10.97 13.98 2.16
CA ILE A 87 10.07 13.40 3.16
C ILE A 87 9.38 12.16 2.60
N LEU A 88 8.87 12.22 1.37
CA LEU A 88 8.24 11.06 0.75
C LEU A 88 9.26 9.97 0.41
N ILE A 89 10.48 10.34 -0.01
CA ILE A 89 11.58 9.39 -0.20
C ILE A 89 11.82 8.63 1.11
N ASP A 90 12.02 9.34 2.22
CA ASP A 90 12.27 8.73 3.53
C ASP A 90 11.12 7.79 3.96
N ILE A 91 9.87 8.23 3.85
CA ILE A 91 8.69 7.38 4.16
C ILE A 91 8.70 6.11 3.29
N VAL A 92 9.03 6.22 2.01
CA VAL A 92 9.03 5.08 1.07
C VAL A 92 10.20 4.14 1.34
N THR A 93 11.41 4.64 1.54
CA THR A 93 12.61 3.82 1.68
C THR A 93 12.79 3.26 3.08
N THR A 94 12.12 3.82 4.09
CA THR A 94 12.15 3.32 5.46
C THR A 94 10.84 2.62 5.82
N GLU A 95 9.76 3.36 5.99
CA GLU A 95 8.53 2.85 6.58
C GLU A 95 7.79 1.87 5.67
N VAL A 96 7.69 2.18 4.38
CA VAL A 96 7.05 1.29 3.41
C VAL A 96 7.89 0.01 3.21
N VAL A 97 9.21 0.11 3.13
CA VAL A 97 10.11 -1.06 3.03
C VAL A 97 9.98 -1.94 4.27
N ASN A 98 10.11 -1.36 5.47
CA ASN A 98 9.97 -2.10 6.72
C ASN A 98 8.62 -2.81 6.83
N TRP A 99 7.53 -2.12 6.46
CA TRP A 99 6.21 -2.72 6.45
C TRP A 99 6.05 -3.81 5.39
N LYS A 100 6.62 -3.62 4.18
CA LYS A 100 6.61 -4.63 3.11
C LYS A 100 7.24 -5.94 3.60
N ASP A 101 8.37 -5.87 4.31
CA ASP A 101 9.06 -7.06 4.80
C ASP A 101 8.26 -7.77 5.90
N LEU A 102 7.67 -7.02 6.85
CA LEU A 102 6.75 -7.58 7.85
C LEU A 102 5.53 -8.24 7.21
N ARG A 103 4.92 -7.57 6.22
CA ARG A 103 3.81 -8.12 5.44
C ARG A 103 4.22 -9.40 4.71
N ASN A 104 5.44 -9.44 4.17
CA ASN A 104 5.89 -10.58 3.36
C ASN A 104 6.01 -11.81 4.25
N ARG A 105 6.59 -11.65 5.45
CA ARG A 105 6.58 -12.69 6.48
C ARG A 105 5.15 -13.11 6.82
N ALA A 106 4.29 -12.15 7.17
CA ALA A 106 2.91 -12.41 7.57
C ALA A 106 2.07 -13.16 6.52
N LEU A 107 2.22 -12.84 5.23
CA LEU A 107 1.42 -13.44 4.14
C LEU A 107 2.08 -14.67 3.51
N HIS A 108 3.41 -14.71 3.40
CA HIS A 108 4.10 -15.78 2.67
C HIS A 108 4.63 -16.88 3.56
N GLU A 109 4.88 -16.63 4.85
CA GLU A 109 5.50 -17.62 5.75
C GLU A 109 4.47 -18.30 6.66
N MET A 110 3.21 -17.84 6.69
CA MET A 110 2.16 -18.34 7.59
C MET A 110 1.98 -19.88 7.56
N ALA A 111 2.14 -20.50 6.40
CA ALA A 111 1.99 -21.94 6.21
C ALA A 111 3.30 -22.63 5.77
N LYS A 112 4.45 -21.94 5.88
CA LYS A 112 5.76 -22.49 5.52
C LYS A 112 6.47 -22.95 6.79
N LEU A 113 7.19 -24.06 6.68
CA LEU A 113 8.08 -24.58 7.72
C LEU A 113 9.51 -24.58 7.16
N ALA A 114 10.36 -23.75 7.73
CA ALA A 114 11.80 -23.79 7.44
C ALA A 114 12.50 -24.88 8.26
N HIS A 115 13.71 -25.27 7.86
CA HIS A 115 14.52 -26.17 8.68
C HIS A 115 14.87 -25.49 10.02
N GLY A 116 14.57 -26.14 11.14
CA GLY A 116 14.76 -25.58 12.49
C GLY A 116 13.65 -24.64 12.94
N ASP A 117 12.57 -24.50 12.18
CA ASP A 117 11.42 -23.70 12.56
C ASP A 117 10.57 -24.40 13.62
N SER A 118 10.37 -23.73 14.74
CA SER A 118 9.55 -24.19 15.87
C SER A 118 8.31 -23.32 16.11
N GLU A 119 8.06 -22.31 15.27
CA GLU A 119 6.93 -21.40 15.47
C GLU A 119 5.60 -22.11 15.26
N THR A 120 4.76 -22.03 16.29
CA THR A 120 3.39 -22.50 16.28
C THR A 120 2.48 -21.55 15.51
N TRP A 121 1.27 -22.04 15.17
CA TRP A 121 0.22 -21.19 14.59
C TRP A 121 -0.08 -19.95 15.46
N HIS A 122 -0.14 -20.11 16.78
CA HIS A 122 -0.47 -19.02 17.69
C HIS A 122 0.62 -17.94 17.69
N GLU A 123 1.89 -18.32 17.66
CA GLU A 123 3.01 -17.37 17.61
C GLU A 123 3.02 -16.58 16.30
N ARG A 124 2.74 -17.25 15.17
CA ARG A 124 2.63 -16.57 13.87
C ARG A 124 1.50 -15.56 13.85
N VAL A 125 0.32 -15.95 14.37
CA VAL A 125 -0.86 -15.08 14.43
C VAL A 125 -0.67 -13.92 15.42
N ALA A 126 0.06 -14.12 16.53
CA ALA A 126 0.27 -13.11 17.56
C ALA A 126 0.95 -11.83 17.04
N SER A 127 1.76 -11.92 15.98
CA SER A 127 2.44 -10.78 15.37
C SER A 127 1.55 -9.95 14.43
N LEU A 128 0.48 -10.54 13.89
CA LEU A 128 -0.35 -9.93 12.85
C LEU A 128 -1.08 -8.64 13.23
N PRO A 129 -1.60 -8.45 14.47
CA PRO A 129 -2.25 -7.20 14.86
C PRO A 129 -1.34 -5.99 14.66
N GLU A 130 -0.06 -6.14 15.00
CA GLU A 130 0.94 -5.09 14.86
C GLU A 130 1.23 -4.80 13.38
N VAL A 131 1.41 -5.83 12.55
CA VAL A 131 1.66 -5.68 11.11
C VAL A 131 0.50 -4.97 10.42
N ALA A 132 -0.75 -5.33 10.75
CA ALA A 132 -1.94 -4.71 10.20
C ALA A 132 -2.06 -3.22 10.63
N THR A 133 -1.84 -2.93 11.91
CA THR A 133 -1.94 -1.57 12.46
C THR A 133 -0.84 -0.65 11.91
N LYS A 134 0.41 -1.14 11.86
CA LYS A 134 1.54 -0.43 11.24
C LYS A 134 1.26 -0.12 9.78
N GLY A 135 0.70 -1.06 9.03
CA GLY A 135 0.36 -0.85 7.63
C GLY A 135 -0.62 0.30 7.41
N LEU A 136 -1.71 0.37 8.20
CA LEU A 136 -2.65 1.48 8.12
C LEU A 136 -2.00 2.82 8.50
N ALA A 137 -1.07 2.83 9.44
CA ALA A 137 -0.32 4.03 9.80
C ALA A 137 0.55 4.51 8.63
N VAL A 138 1.27 3.60 7.96
CA VAL A 138 2.09 3.89 6.77
C VAL A 138 1.22 4.44 5.63
N VAL A 139 0.05 3.82 5.37
CA VAL A 139 -0.91 4.32 4.37
C VAL A 139 -1.30 5.77 4.66
N ARG A 140 -1.58 6.12 5.92
CA ARG A 140 -1.95 7.50 6.29
C ARG A 140 -0.79 8.47 6.05
N LYS A 141 0.44 8.10 6.41
CA LYS A 141 1.62 8.96 6.19
C LYS A 141 1.84 9.23 4.71
N VAL A 142 1.82 8.19 3.88
CA VAL A 142 1.94 8.32 2.42
C VAL A 142 0.80 9.16 1.84
N ASP A 143 -0.46 8.87 2.17
CA ASP A 143 -1.62 9.62 1.68
C ASP A 143 -1.55 11.11 2.07
N SER A 144 -1.15 11.40 3.31
CA SER A 144 -1.02 12.76 3.81
C SER A 144 0.08 13.52 3.05
N ARG A 145 1.24 12.90 2.86
CA ARG A 145 2.34 13.55 2.13
C ARG A 145 2.02 13.75 0.66
N VAL A 146 1.47 12.74 -0.01
CA VAL A 146 1.05 12.84 -1.41
C VAL A 146 0.00 13.93 -1.61
N LYS A 147 -0.95 14.12 -0.68
CA LYS A 147 -1.93 15.22 -0.75
C LYS A 147 -1.26 16.59 -0.72
N VAL A 148 -0.30 16.80 0.19
CA VAL A 148 0.47 18.05 0.27
C VAL A 148 1.18 18.33 -1.05
N LEU A 149 1.86 17.32 -1.63
CA LEU A 149 2.57 17.47 -2.90
C LEU A 149 1.63 17.77 -4.08
N ARG A 150 0.41 17.22 -4.08
CA ARG A 150 -0.58 17.52 -5.12
C ARG A 150 -1.11 18.94 -5.03
N GLN A 151 -1.31 19.45 -3.81
CA GLN A 151 -1.75 20.83 -3.58
C GLN A 151 -0.66 21.83 -3.99
N ALA A 152 0.62 21.52 -3.76
CA ALA A 152 1.74 22.37 -4.17
C ALA A 152 1.99 22.40 -5.69
N ALA A 153 1.50 21.39 -6.42
CA ALA A 153 1.65 21.27 -7.87
C ALA A 153 0.41 21.75 -8.67
N SER A 154 -0.63 22.21 -7.97
CA SER A 154 -1.87 22.77 -8.56
C SER A 154 -1.81 24.29 -8.56
#